data_AF-A0A668ATZ8-F1
#
_entry.id   AF-A0A668ATZ8-F1
#
_cell.length_a   1.000
_cell.length_b   1.000
_cell.length_c   1.000
_cell.angle_alpha   90.00
_cell.angle_beta   90.00
_cell.angle_gamma   90.00
#
_symmetry.space_group_name_H-M   'P 1'
#
loop_
_entity.id
_entity.type
_entity.pdbx_description
1 polymer ?
#
loop_
_entity_poly.entity_id
_entity_poly.type
_entity_poly.pdbx_seq_one_letter_code
_entity_poly.pdbx_strand_id
1 'polypeptide(L)'
;MGDNSLLFMPNVLKVYLENGQTKSFRFDSSTSIKDVILTLQEKLSIKCIEHFSLVLEQRTEGSGSRLLLLHEQEMLTQVTQRPGSDKMKCFFRISFVPRDPVELLRRDAVAFEYLYVQVRQLGDLL
;
A
#
# COMPACT_ATOMS: atom_id res chain seq x y z
N MET A 1 -24.87 -7.44 -2.05
CA MET A 1 -23.96 -6.43 -2.61
C MET A 1 -22.70 -6.49 -1.78
N GLY A 2 -21.63 -7.09 -2.32
CA GLY A 2 -20.41 -7.34 -1.55
C GLY A 2 -19.71 -6.03 -1.19
N ASP A 3 -19.11 -5.98 0.00
CA ASP A 3 -18.33 -4.84 0.45
C ASP A 3 -17.08 -4.69 -0.45
N ASN A 4 -16.86 -3.49 -0.99
CA ASN A 4 -15.72 -3.23 -1.87
C ASN A 4 -14.47 -3.01 -0.99
N SER A 5 -13.53 -3.95 -1.07
CA SER A 5 -12.31 -3.92 -0.26
C SER A 5 -11.31 -2.86 -0.71
N LEU A 6 -11.39 -2.41 -1.98
CA LEU A 6 -10.48 -1.44 -2.58
C LEU A 6 -10.98 0.00 -2.45
N LEU A 7 -12.29 0.21 -2.55
CA LEU A 7 -12.92 1.53 -2.56
C LEU A 7 -13.82 1.72 -1.35
N PHE A 8 -13.68 2.86 -0.68
CA PHE A 8 -14.61 3.26 0.39
C PHE A 8 -15.95 3.74 -0.18
N MET A 9 -15.89 4.45 -1.32
CA MET A 9 -17.00 4.98 -2.11
C MET A 9 -16.53 5.15 -3.56
N PRO A 10 -17.41 5.45 -4.54
CA PRO A 10 -16.99 5.76 -5.90
C PRO A 10 -15.89 6.83 -5.91
N ASN A 11 -14.80 6.53 -6.61
CA ASN A 11 -13.63 7.40 -6.74
C ASN A 11 -12.93 7.76 -5.41
N VAL A 12 -13.09 6.92 -4.38
CA VAL A 12 -12.39 7.06 -3.09
C VAL A 12 -11.64 5.77 -2.79
N LEU A 13 -10.34 5.73 -3.11
CA LEU A 13 -9.44 4.62 -2.84
C LEU A 13 -9.24 4.46 -1.34
N LYS A 14 -9.29 3.22 -0.85
CA LYS A 14 -8.97 2.85 0.53
C LYS A 14 -7.59 2.22 0.57
N VAL A 15 -6.65 2.88 1.25
CA VAL A 15 -5.29 2.38 1.47
C VAL A 15 -5.13 1.92 2.91
N TYR A 16 -4.73 0.67 3.09
CA TYR A 16 -4.43 0.05 4.36
C TYR A 16 -2.96 0.30 4.73
N LEU A 17 -2.73 0.70 5.98
CA LEU A 17 -1.40 0.88 6.55
C LEU A 17 -1.04 -0.31 7.42
N GLU A 18 0.26 -0.54 7.60
CA GLU A 18 0.74 -1.68 8.39
C GLU A 18 0.39 -1.55 9.87
N ASN A 19 0.03 -0.39 10.39
CA ASN A 19 -0.47 -0.27 11.77
C ASN A 19 -1.98 -0.60 11.92
N GLY A 20 -2.62 -1.14 10.88
CA GLY A 20 -4.05 -1.47 10.86
C GLY A 20 -4.98 -0.29 10.56
N GLN A 21 -4.45 0.94 10.44
CA GLN A 21 -5.24 2.10 10.04
C GLN A 21 -5.53 2.08 8.54
N THR A 22 -6.50 2.91 8.13
CA THR A 22 -6.77 3.17 6.71
C THR A 22 -6.71 4.66 6.40
N LYS A 23 -6.32 4.99 5.17
CA LYS A 23 -6.37 6.34 4.62
C LYS A 23 -7.17 6.30 3.32
N SER A 24 -8.06 7.27 3.17
CA SER A 24 -8.92 7.39 1.99
C SER A 24 -8.42 8.49 1.06
N PHE A 25 -8.42 8.22 -0.25
CA PHE A 25 -7.93 9.14 -1.28
C PHE A 25 -9.00 9.32 -2.34
N ARG A 26 -9.51 10.55 -2.49
CA ARG A 26 -10.32 10.90 -3.65
C ARG A 26 -9.40 10.95 -4.87
N PHE A 27 -9.87 10.43 -6.00
CA PHE A 27 -9.13 10.43 -7.25
C PHE A 27 -10.03 10.74 -8.44
N ASP A 28 -9.40 11.09 -9.56
CA ASP A 28 -10.02 11.26 -10.87
C ASP A 28 -9.23 10.52 -11.96
N SER A 29 -9.54 10.78 -13.22
CA SER A 29 -8.88 10.13 -14.37
C SER A 29 -7.41 10.48 -14.56
N SER A 30 -6.90 11.50 -13.87
CA SER A 30 -5.51 11.95 -13.94
C SER A 30 -4.66 11.53 -12.73
N THR A 31 -5.29 10.99 -11.68
CA THR A 31 -4.58 10.62 -10.46
C THR A 31 -3.81 9.30 -10.65
N SER A 32 -2.49 9.39 -10.50
CA SER A 32 -1.57 8.25 -10.59
C SER A 32 -1.35 7.57 -9.23
N ILE A 33 -0.78 6.37 -9.27
CA ILE A 33 -0.27 5.68 -8.08
C ILE A 33 0.78 6.52 -7.35
N LYS A 34 1.66 7.20 -8.10
CA LYS A 34 2.68 8.09 -7.55
C LYS A 34 2.08 9.20 -6.69
N ASP A 35 0.98 9.81 -7.12
CA ASP A 35 0.34 10.90 -6.38
C ASP A 35 -0.14 10.44 -5.00
N VAL A 36 -0.67 9.22 -4.90
CA VAL A 36 -1.07 8.63 -3.61
C VAL A 36 0.15 8.35 -2.74
N ILE A 37 1.21 7.77 -3.31
CA ILE A 37 2.48 7.49 -2.59
C ILE A 37 3.07 8.78 -2.02
N LEU A 38 3.16 9.84 -2.82
CA LEU A 38 3.69 11.15 -2.38
C LEU A 38 2.78 11.80 -1.33
N THR A 39 1.45 11.68 -1.46
CA THR A 39 0.54 12.17 -0.43
C THR A 39 0.72 11.41 0.90
N LEU A 40 0.96 10.10 0.85
CA LEU A 40 1.28 9.30 2.03
C LEU A 40 2.65 9.67 2.62
N GLN A 41 3.64 9.89 1.76
CA GLN A 41 4.97 10.34 2.15
C GLN A 41 4.88 11.60 3.02
N GLU A 42 4.17 12.62 2.54
CA GLU A 42 3.98 13.87 3.26
C GLU A 42 3.23 13.66 4.58
N LYS A 43 2.07 12.98 4.53
CA LYS A 43 1.22 12.75 5.71
C LYS A 43 1.88 11.93 6.81
N LEU A 44 2.75 11.00 6.43
CA LEU A 44 3.47 10.13 7.37
C LEU A 44 4.86 10.67 7.69
N SER A 45 5.30 11.76 7.05
CA SER A 45 6.65 12.33 7.21
C SER A 45 7.78 11.33 6.91
N ILE A 46 7.59 10.54 5.85
CA ILE A 46 8.58 9.56 5.37
C ILE A 46 9.62 10.26 4.50
N LYS A 47 10.90 10.05 4.79
CA LYS A 47 12.03 10.58 4.01
C LYS A 47 12.48 9.60 2.94
N CYS A 48 12.59 8.32 3.29
CA CYS A 48 13.09 7.27 2.40
C CYS A 48 11.96 6.59 1.62
N ILE A 49 11.25 7.38 0.81
CA ILE A 49 10.07 6.92 0.05
C ILE A 49 10.43 5.89 -1.04
N GLU A 50 11.69 5.85 -1.47
CA GLU A 50 12.21 4.91 -2.47
C GLU A 50 12.01 3.43 -2.09
N HIS A 51 11.76 3.14 -0.80
CA HIS A 51 11.49 1.79 -0.32
C HIS A 51 10.03 1.37 -0.41
N PHE A 52 9.11 2.32 -0.63
CA PHE A 52 7.67 2.11 -0.50
C PHE A 52 6.98 1.92 -1.84
N SER A 53 5.83 1.25 -1.80
CA SER A 53 4.93 1.10 -2.94
C SER A 53 3.49 0.89 -2.50
N LEU A 54 2.55 1.02 -3.43
CA LEU A 54 1.21 0.47 -3.27
C LEU A 54 1.17 -0.96 -3.81
N VAL A 55 0.51 -1.85 -3.05
CA VAL A 55 0.39 -3.28 -3.36
C VAL A 55 -1.07 -3.67 -3.26
N LEU A 56 -1.62 -4.33 -4.28
CA LEU A 56 -2.92 -5.01 -4.15
C LEU A 56 -2.72 -6.41 -3.58
N GLU A 57 -3.43 -6.72 -2.51
CA GLU A 57 -3.54 -8.07 -1.96
C GLU A 57 -4.85 -8.70 -2.41
N GLN A 58 -4.75 -9.85 -3.09
CA GLN A 58 -5.85 -10.75 -3.35
C GLN A 58 -5.71 -11.98 -2.45
N ARG A 59 -6.66 -12.22 -1.55
CA ARG A 59 -6.73 -13.47 -0.79
C ARG A 59 -7.43 -14.53 -1.63
N THR A 60 -6.77 -15.66 -1.84
CA THR A 60 -7.36 -16.83 -2.50
C THR A 60 -7.73 -17.87 -1.46
N GLU A 61 -8.92 -18.43 -1.57
CA GLU A 61 -9.38 -19.49 -0.68
C GLU A 61 -8.43 -20.70 -0.79
N GLY A 62 -7.75 -21.04 0.31
CA GLY A 62 -6.88 -22.22 0.40
C GLY A 62 -5.45 -22.09 -0.14
N SER A 63 -5.02 -20.95 -0.70
CA SER A 63 -3.69 -20.83 -1.34
C SER A 63 -2.87 -19.59 -0.96
N GLY A 64 -3.17 -18.95 0.17
CA GLY A 64 -2.46 -17.77 0.67
C GLY A 64 -2.91 -16.48 -0.01
N SER A 65 -2.09 -15.42 0.10
CA SER A 65 -2.37 -14.15 -0.56
C SER A 65 -1.45 -13.90 -1.76
N ARG A 66 -2.04 -13.43 -2.86
CA ARG A 66 -1.31 -12.95 -4.03
C ARG A 66 -1.13 -11.44 -3.90
N LEU A 67 0.12 -11.00 -3.93
CA LEU A 67 0.49 -9.59 -3.91
C LEU A 67 0.79 -9.10 -5.34
N LEU A 68 0.23 -7.96 -5.71
CA LEU A 68 0.45 -7.28 -6.99
C LEU A 68 1.02 -5.89 -6.71
N LEU A 69 2.30 -5.71 -7.02
CA LEU A 69 2.96 -4.41 -6.94
C LEU A 69 2.37 -3.49 -8.03
N LEU A 70 1.98 -2.28 -7.66
CA LEU A 70 1.46 -1.27 -8.59
C LEU A 70 2.59 -0.37 -9.07
N HIS A 71 2.68 -0.17 -10.38
CA HIS A 71 3.69 0.72 -10.95
C HIS A 71 3.29 2.18 -10.74
N GLU A 72 4.25 3.05 -10.43
CA GLU A 72 3.97 4.46 -10.05
C GLU A 72 3.22 5.26 -11.12
N GLN A 73 3.45 4.93 -12.41
CA GLN A 73 2.82 5.59 -13.55
C GLN A 73 1.40 5.09 -13.86
N GLU A 74 0.91 4.06 -13.18
CA GLU A 74 -0.45 3.57 -13.41
C GLU A 74 -1.48 4.58 -12.91
N MET A 75 -2.60 4.69 -13.62
CA MET A 75 -3.72 5.53 -13.21
C MET A 75 -4.66 4.76 -12.28
N LEU A 76 -5.19 5.41 -11.24
CA LEU A 76 -6.12 4.76 -10.31
C LEU A 76 -7.39 4.27 -10.98
N THR A 77 -7.87 4.96 -12.03
CA THR A 77 -9.00 4.50 -12.85
C THR A 77 -8.72 3.16 -13.52
N GLN A 78 -7.51 2.94 -14.05
CA GLN A 78 -7.11 1.68 -14.65
C GLN A 78 -7.00 0.57 -13.60
N VAL A 79 -6.39 0.87 -12.44
CA VAL A 79 -6.21 -0.10 -11.36
C VAL A 79 -7.55 -0.56 -10.79
N THR A 80 -8.48 0.37 -10.58
CA THR A 80 -9.80 0.08 -9.98
C THR A 80 -10.73 -0.65 -10.95
N GLN A 81 -10.49 -0.60 -12.25
CA GLN A 81 -11.25 -1.31 -13.27
C GLN A 81 -10.72 -2.73 -13.57
N ARG A 82 -9.61 -3.15 -12.95
CA ARG A 82 -9.07 -4.51 -13.13
C ARG A 82 -10.10 -5.57 -12.67
N PRO A 83 -10.20 -6.72 -13.35
CA PRO A 83 -11.11 -7.78 -12.93
C PRO A 83 -10.86 -8.25 -11.49
N GLY A 84 -11.90 -8.22 -10.66
CA GLY A 84 -11.85 -8.64 -9.25
C GLY A 84 -11.14 -7.66 -8.31
N SER A 85 -10.81 -6.44 -8.75
CA SER A 85 -10.20 -5.39 -7.94
C SER A 85 -11.04 -5.05 -6.69
N ASP A 86 -12.36 -5.17 -6.78
CA ASP A 86 -13.33 -4.92 -5.72
C ASP A 86 -13.13 -5.83 -4.50
N LYS A 87 -12.49 -6.99 -4.70
CA LYS A 87 -12.16 -7.95 -3.64
C LYS A 87 -10.73 -7.82 -3.12
N MET A 88 -9.92 -6.94 -3.71
CA MET A 88 -8.53 -6.72 -3.34
C MET A 88 -8.42 -5.59 -2.31
N LYS A 89 -7.40 -5.67 -1.45
CA LYS A 89 -7.04 -4.58 -0.54
C LYS A 89 -5.79 -3.87 -1.07
N CYS A 90 -5.78 -2.54 -1.05
CA CYS A 90 -4.57 -1.78 -1.38
C CYS A 90 -3.77 -1.47 -0.13
N PHE A 91 -2.54 -1.96 -0.03
CA PHE A 91 -1.64 -1.69 1.09
C PHE A 91 -0.53 -0.72 0.68
N PHE A 92 -0.15 0.16 1.61
CA PHE A 92 1.09 0.93 1.51
C PHE A 92 2.19 0.19 2.25
N ARG A 93 3.20 -0.30 1.53
CA ARG A 93 4.20 -1.24 2.05
C ARG A 93 5.61 -0.87 1.65
N ILE A 94 6.56 -1.22 2.51
CA ILE A 94 7.96 -1.33 2.09
C ILE A 94 8.08 -2.57 1.21
N SER A 95 8.31 -2.35 -0.08
CA SER A 95 8.43 -3.41 -1.10
C SER A 95 9.86 -3.60 -1.57
N PHE A 96 10.70 -2.56 -1.42
CA PHE A 96 12.13 -2.59 -1.74
C PHE A 96 12.91 -2.44 -0.45
N VAL A 97 13.17 -3.57 0.23
CA VAL A 97 13.80 -3.58 1.55
C VAL A 97 15.24 -3.04 1.48
N PRO A 98 15.67 -2.15 2.40
CA PRO A 98 17.05 -1.70 2.48
C PRO A 98 17.99 -2.89 2.74
N ARG A 99 19.22 -2.84 2.21
CA ARG A 99 20.22 -3.88 2.48
C ARG A 99 20.64 -3.90 3.94
N ASP A 100 20.71 -2.73 4.57
CA ASP A 100 21.04 -2.58 5.98
C ASP A 100 19.89 -1.84 6.71
N PRO A 101 19.14 -2.51 7.59
CA PRO A 101 18.05 -1.87 8.33
C PRO A 101 18.57 -0.80 9.33
N VAL A 102 19.83 -0.88 9.78
CA VAL A 102 20.42 0.14 10.66
C VAL A 102 20.67 1.44 9.89
N GLU A 103 21.04 1.36 8.61
CA GLU A 103 21.14 2.52 7.73
C GLU A 103 19.77 3.21 7.57
N LEU A 104 18.71 2.43 7.35
CA LEU A 104 17.35 2.96 7.25
C LEU A 104 16.95 3.69 8.54
N LEU A 105 17.20 3.11 9.72
CA LEU A 105 16.93 3.77 11.00
C LEU A 105 17.63 5.12 11.14
N ARG A 106 18.90 5.21 10.72
CA ARG A 106 19.67 6.46 10.78
C ARG A 106 19.12 7.53 9.85
N ARG A 107 18.68 7.15 8.66
CA ARG A 107 18.18 8.07 7.63
C ARG A 107 16.72 8.46 7.88
N ASP A 108 15.91 7.50 8.32
CA ASP A 108 14.48 7.61 8.45
C ASP A 108 13.93 6.62 9.49
N ALA A 109 13.85 7.07 10.74
CA ALA A 109 13.27 6.29 11.83
C ALA A 109 11.79 5.95 11.61
N VAL A 110 11.04 6.76 10.86
CA VAL A 110 9.63 6.49 10.55
C VAL A 110 9.52 5.31 9.59
N ALA A 111 10.31 5.31 8.52
CA ALA A 111 10.36 4.17 7.60
C ALA A 111 10.85 2.90 8.28
N PHE A 112 11.84 2.99 9.17
CA PHE A 112 12.30 1.84 9.95
C PHE A 112 11.21 1.27 10.86
N GLU A 113 10.49 2.11 11.60
CA GLU A 113 9.36 1.66 12.43
C GLU A 113 8.27 1.01 11.57
N TYR A 114 7.99 1.59 10.40
CA TYR A 114 7.04 1.01 9.45
C TYR A 114 7.47 -0.39 8.99
N LEU A 115 8.76 -0.57 8.66
CA LEU A 115 9.33 -1.88 8.32
C LEU A 115 9.16 -2.88 9.45
N TYR A 116 9.42 -2.45 10.68
CA TYR A 116 9.30 -3.30 11.86
C TYR A 116 7.87 -3.80 12.08
N VAL A 117 6.88 -2.90 12.00
CA VAL A 117 5.46 -3.25 12.10
C VAL A 117 5.06 -4.19 10.96
N GLN A 118 5.49 -3.93 9.73
CA GLN A 118 5.22 -4.78 8.57
C GLN A 118 5.75 -6.20 8.75
N VAL A 119 6.98 -6.35 9.24
CA VAL A 119 7.61 -7.66 9.47
C VAL A 119 6.93 -8.41 10.62
N ARG A 120 6.51 -7.71 11.68
CA ARG A 120 5.76 -8.34 12.77
C ARG A 120 4.44 -8.96 12.29
N GLN A 121 3.70 -8.25 11.43
CA GLN A 121 2.46 -8.79 10.87
C GLN A 121 2.67 -9.99 9.95
N LEU A 122 3.80 -10.05 9.24
CA LEU A 122 4.20 -11.25 8.49
C LEU A 122 4.54 -12.42 9.43
N GLY A 123 5.15 -12.14 10.58
CA GLY A 123 5.46 -13.14 11.60
C GLY A 123 4.20 -13.75 12.25
N ASP A 124 3.14 -12.97 12.42
CA ASP A 124 1.85 -13.46 12.94
C ASP A 124 1.10 -14.37 11.94
N LEU A 125 1.58 -14.47 10.69
CA LEU A 125 1.03 -15.32 9.61
C LEU A 125 1.82 -16.64 9.43
N LEU A 126 2.86 -16.89 10.23
CA LEU A 126 3.70 -18.11 10.23
C LEU A 126 3.54 -18.87 11.56
#